data_AF-A0A3M1S8B5-F1
#
_entry.id   AF-A0A3M1S8B5-F1
#
_cell.length_a   1.000
_cell.length_b   1.000
_cell.length_c   1.000
_cell.angle_alpha   90.00
_cell.angle_beta   90.00
_cell.angle_gamma   90.00
#
_symmetry.space_group_name_H-M   'P 1'
#
loop_
_entity.id
_entity.type
_entity.pdbx_description
1 polymer ?
#
loop_
_entity_poly.entity_id
_entity_poly.type
_entity_poly.pdbx_seq_one_letter_code
_entity_poly.pdbx_strand_id
1 'polypeptide(L)'
;MEIIIAILAVVFVLGVAINIHEFGHFIVAKLFGMRVEAYSFFGLGPRIWGFKIGDTDYRISAIPLGAYVKLYGDEVTAPLEGGASQESQVPERELYELRPRWQKFLVIIGGPLMNIILAVAIPFFIALFYGVPSNPAPIVGFVKPGGEAERAGLKPGDRIVKFDGVENPTWRRIERDALLMPEKKIPITVEREGRLIDLYIKPVKVTEAGQSAGVLDFEPDLGSEPVVVGRIDPTMPAAQSG
;
A
#
# COMPACT_ATOMS: atom_id res chain seq x y z
N MET A 1 8.90 16.06 15.52
CA MET A 1 9.76 15.14 14.74
C MET A 1 8.94 14.43 13.65
N GLU A 2 7.89 13.71 14.03
CA GLU A 2 7.00 12.96 13.12
C GLU A 2 6.49 13.76 11.92
N ILE A 3 6.00 14.99 12.11
CA ILE A 3 5.52 15.85 11.00
C ILE A 3 6.61 16.07 9.94
N ILE A 4 7.87 16.25 10.35
CA ILE A 4 8.99 16.45 9.41
C ILE A 4 9.27 15.15 8.64
N ILE A 5 9.24 14.00 9.33
CA ILE A 5 9.39 12.68 8.72
C ILE A 5 8.26 12.42 7.71
N ALA A 6 7.01 12.74 8.06
CA ALA A 6 5.86 12.59 7.19
C ALA A 6 5.97 13.46 5.92
N ILE A 7 6.36 14.74 6.06
CA ILE A 7 6.59 15.63 4.91
C ILE A 7 7.69 15.09 4.00
N LEU A 8 8.83 14.66 4.57
CA LEU A 8 9.94 14.09 3.80
C LEU A 8 9.52 12.78 3.10
N ALA A 9 8.75 11.93 3.76
CA ALA A 9 8.21 10.70 3.18
C ALA A 9 7.25 10.98 2.02
N VAL A 10 6.34 11.96 2.15
CA VAL A 10 5.43 12.38 1.08
C VAL A 10 6.21 12.93 -0.12
N VAL A 11 7.18 13.81 0.11
CA VAL A 11 8.03 14.37 -0.97
C VAL A 11 8.82 13.28 -1.68
N PHE A 12 9.36 12.30 -0.92
CA PHE A 12 10.10 11.17 -1.48
C PHE A 12 9.20 10.25 -2.31
N VAL A 13 8.08 9.78 -1.76
CA VAL A 13 7.14 8.88 -2.45
C VAL A 13 6.57 9.54 -3.69
N LEU A 14 6.16 10.81 -3.61
CA LEU A 14 5.66 11.56 -4.76
C LEU A 14 6.77 11.78 -5.82
N GLY A 15 7.99 12.09 -5.40
CA GLY A 15 9.14 12.23 -6.29
C GLY A 15 9.45 10.95 -7.08
N VAL A 16 9.45 9.79 -6.40
CA VAL A 16 9.62 8.47 -7.04
C VAL A 16 8.45 8.15 -7.97
N ALA A 17 7.21 8.40 -7.55
CA ALA A 17 6.01 8.12 -8.35
C ALA A 17 5.93 8.99 -9.61
N ILE A 18 6.36 10.27 -9.56
CA ILE A 18 6.47 11.12 -10.74
C ILE A 18 7.64 10.65 -11.62
N ASN A 19 8.81 10.33 -11.06
CA ASN A 19 9.95 9.85 -11.85
C ASN A 19 9.62 8.59 -12.67
N ILE A 20 8.94 7.61 -12.07
CA ILE A 20 8.55 6.38 -12.76
C ILE A 20 7.44 6.62 -13.81
N HIS A 21 6.55 7.59 -13.57
CA HIS A 21 5.56 8.05 -14.55
C HIS A 21 6.23 8.65 -15.79
N GLU A 22 7.11 9.63 -15.58
CA GLU A 22 7.88 10.28 -16.63
C GLU A 22 8.76 9.27 -17.39
N PHE A 23 9.38 8.32 -16.67
CA PHE A 23 10.14 7.23 -17.29
C PHE A 23 9.28 6.36 -18.23
N GLY A 24 7.99 6.18 -17.94
CA GLY A 24 7.04 5.48 -18.82
C GLY A 24 6.80 6.21 -20.14
N HIS A 25 6.54 7.52 -20.09
CA HIS A 25 6.44 8.34 -21.30
C HIS A 25 7.75 8.30 -22.10
N PHE A 26 8.90 8.43 -21.41
CA PHE A 26 10.23 8.38 -22.01
C PHE A 26 10.52 7.08 -22.77
N ILE A 27 10.32 5.92 -22.12
CA ILE A 27 10.57 4.61 -22.74
C ILE A 27 9.72 4.46 -24.00
N VAL A 28 8.41 4.73 -23.93
CA VAL A 28 7.52 4.50 -25.06
C VAL A 28 7.84 5.45 -26.22
N ALA A 29 8.19 6.71 -25.94
CA ALA A 29 8.66 7.66 -26.95
C ALA A 29 9.94 7.16 -27.63
N LYS A 30 10.92 6.68 -26.87
CA LYS A 30 12.17 6.11 -27.39
C LYS A 30 11.97 4.83 -28.20
N LEU A 31 11.08 3.93 -27.76
CA LEU A 31 10.76 2.68 -28.47
C LEU A 31 10.19 2.93 -29.88
N PHE A 32 9.42 4.00 -30.05
CA PHE A 32 8.93 4.41 -31.37
C PHE A 32 9.92 5.28 -32.16
N GLY A 33 11.09 5.63 -31.60
CA GLY A 33 12.08 6.49 -32.24
C GLY A 33 11.66 7.96 -32.31
N MET A 34 10.92 8.46 -31.31
CA MET A 34 10.61 9.89 -31.17
C MET A 34 11.77 10.61 -30.49
N ARG A 35 11.99 11.88 -30.85
CA ARG A 35 13.05 12.68 -30.24
C ARG A 35 12.61 13.24 -28.89
N VAL A 36 13.39 12.89 -27.87
CA VAL A 36 13.28 13.44 -26.52
C VAL A 36 14.43 14.43 -26.36
N GLU A 37 14.13 15.72 -26.17
CA GLU A 37 15.16 16.76 -25.95
C GLU A 37 15.87 16.55 -24.62
N ALA A 38 15.10 16.27 -23.57
CA ALA A 38 15.60 16.18 -22.21
C ALA A 38 14.79 15.23 -21.34
N TYR A 39 15.49 14.61 -20.40
CA TYR A 39 14.93 13.78 -19.34
C TYR A 39 15.53 14.24 -18.00
N SER A 40 14.71 14.80 -17.11
CA SER A 40 15.16 15.20 -15.77
C SER A 40 14.86 14.10 -14.77
N PHE A 41 15.88 13.48 -14.18
CA PHE A 41 15.69 12.44 -13.16
C PHE A 41 15.17 13.01 -11.84
N PHE A 42 15.66 14.19 -11.46
CA PHE A 42 15.30 14.86 -10.20
C PHE A 42 15.12 16.34 -10.44
N GLY A 43 13.93 16.85 -10.11
CA GLY A 43 13.62 18.26 -10.04
C GLY A 43 13.19 18.93 -11.34
N LEU A 44 12.53 20.07 -11.14
CA LEU A 44 12.26 21.11 -12.13
C LEU A 44 13.35 22.19 -12.09
N GLY A 45 13.30 23.14 -13.03
CA GLY A 45 14.17 24.33 -13.00
C GLY A 45 15.62 24.07 -13.48
N PRO A 46 16.59 24.92 -13.04
CA PRO A 46 17.91 24.97 -13.64
C PRO A 46 18.68 23.66 -13.45
N ARG A 47 19.39 23.25 -14.51
CA ARG A 47 20.28 22.08 -14.54
C ARG A 47 21.45 22.30 -13.57
N ILE A 48 21.58 21.42 -12.59
CA ILE A 48 22.78 21.32 -11.74
C ILE A 48 23.83 20.44 -12.43
N TRP A 49 23.41 19.27 -12.91
CA TRP A 49 24.31 18.29 -13.51
C TRP A 49 23.59 17.47 -14.58
N GLY A 50 24.33 16.74 -15.42
CA GLY A 50 23.76 15.89 -16.46
C GLY A 50 24.73 15.59 -17.60
N PHE A 51 24.35 14.64 -18.45
CA PHE A 51 25.10 14.19 -19.62
C PHE A 51 24.17 14.02 -20.82
N LYS A 52 24.68 14.21 -22.04
CA LYS A 52 23.91 14.04 -23.28
C LYS A 52 24.29 12.72 -23.95
N ILE A 53 23.32 11.86 -24.26
CA ILE A 53 23.54 10.65 -25.08
C ILE A 53 22.63 10.73 -26.30
N GLY A 54 23.24 10.74 -27.49
CA GLY A 54 22.54 11.07 -28.73
C GLY A 54 21.91 12.46 -28.62
N ASP A 55 20.61 12.53 -28.88
CA ASP A 55 19.85 13.79 -28.83
C ASP A 55 19.28 14.16 -27.46
N THR A 56 19.31 13.25 -26.47
CA THR A 56 18.66 13.45 -25.17
C THR A 56 19.64 13.94 -24.11
N ASP A 57 19.30 15.07 -23.50
CA ASP A 57 19.96 15.65 -22.34
C ASP A 57 19.41 15.01 -21.04
N TYR A 58 20.15 14.08 -20.46
CA TYR A 58 19.81 13.46 -19.17
C TYR A 58 20.34 14.36 -18.06
N ARG A 59 19.45 14.93 -17.26
CA ARG A 59 19.80 15.97 -16.28
C ARG A 59 19.24 15.74 -14.88
N ILE A 60 19.87 16.44 -13.95
CA ILE A 60 19.44 16.64 -12.57
C ILE A 60 19.30 18.15 -12.41
N SER A 61 18.09 18.57 -12.04
CA SER A 61 17.72 19.98 -11.84
C SER A 61 17.58 20.30 -10.35
N ALA A 62 17.51 21.59 -10.02
CA ALA A 62 17.56 22.05 -8.63
C ALA A 62 16.33 21.70 -7.76
N ILE A 63 15.15 21.47 -8.35
CA ILE A 63 13.81 21.28 -7.71
C ILE A 63 13.80 21.10 -6.16
N PRO A 64 13.96 19.86 -5.64
CA PRO A 64 14.13 18.58 -6.33
C PRO A 64 12.78 17.90 -6.68
N LEU A 65 11.64 18.60 -6.57
CA LEU A 65 10.29 18.07 -6.79
C LEU A 65 10.13 17.47 -8.21
N GLY A 66 9.81 16.17 -8.26
CA GLY A 66 9.41 15.45 -9.47
C GLY A 66 10.53 15.14 -10.46
N ALA A 67 10.11 14.87 -11.69
CA ALA A 67 10.89 14.59 -12.89
C ALA A 67 10.14 15.23 -14.08
N TYR A 68 10.73 15.26 -15.28
CA TYR A 68 9.98 15.60 -16.50
C TYR A 68 10.66 15.07 -17.78
N VAL A 69 9.85 14.77 -18.80
CA VAL A 69 10.29 14.42 -20.15
C VAL A 69 9.89 15.49 -21.14
N LYS A 70 10.86 16.14 -21.79
CA LYS A 70 10.56 17.09 -22.87
C LYS A 70 10.62 16.40 -24.23
N LEU A 71 9.46 16.22 -24.87
CA LEU A 71 9.32 15.69 -26.23
C LEU A 71 9.53 16.80 -27.27
N TYR A 72 10.15 16.47 -28.42
CA TYR A 72 10.38 17.45 -29.48
C TYR A 72 9.08 17.71 -30.27
N GLY A 73 8.62 18.96 -30.25
CA GLY A 73 7.40 19.40 -30.94
C GLY A 73 6.10 19.21 -30.15
N ASP A 74 6.12 19.18 -28.82
CA ASP A 74 4.88 19.31 -28.03
C ASP A 74 4.65 20.76 -27.60
N GLU A 75 3.92 21.53 -28.42
CA GLU A 75 3.55 22.92 -28.09
C GLU A 75 2.52 23.03 -26.96
N VAL A 76 1.81 21.94 -26.62
CA VAL A 76 0.74 21.95 -25.61
C VAL A 76 1.35 21.90 -24.20
N THR A 77 2.45 21.17 -24.01
CA THR A 77 3.15 21.10 -22.72
C THR A 77 4.31 22.08 -22.57
N ALA A 78 4.93 22.54 -23.68
CA ALA A 78 6.06 23.47 -23.67
C ALA A 78 5.92 24.73 -22.78
N PRO A 79 4.75 25.38 -22.62
CA PRO A 79 4.58 26.54 -21.73
C PRO A 79 4.67 26.19 -20.23
N LEU A 80 4.35 24.95 -19.86
CA LEU A 80 4.37 24.46 -18.48
C LEU A 80 5.75 23.88 -18.10
N GLU A 81 6.55 23.46 -19.10
CA GLU A 81 7.73 22.61 -18.92
C GLU A 81 9.08 23.31 -19.15
N GLY A 82 9.10 24.65 -19.04
CA GLY A 82 10.36 25.42 -19.04
C GLY A 82 10.78 26.01 -20.39
N GLY A 83 9.84 26.21 -21.31
CA GLY A 83 10.02 27.07 -22.49
C GLY A 83 10.18 26.33 -23.82
N ALA A 84 9.96 27.08 -24.90
CA ALA A 84 9.93 26.58 -26.27
C ALA A 84 11.16 25.72 -26.64
N SER A 85 10.94 24.66 -27.40
CA SER A 85 11.99 23.87 -28.07
C SER A 85 12.87 24.77 -28.93
N GLN A 86 14.19 24.53 -28.91
CA GLN A 86 15.11 25.26 -29.77
C GLN A 86 14.97 24.75 -31.20
N GLU A 87 14.82 25.66 -32.16
CA GLU A 87 14.74 25.37 -33.60
C GLU A 87 16.03 24.71 -34.13
N SER A 88 16.15 23.40 -33.91
CA SER A 88 17.06 22.54 -34.65
C SER A 88 16.31 21.93 -35.83
N GLN A 89 16.97 21.75 -36.97
CA GLN A 89 16.38 21.01 -38.10
C GLN A 89 16.27 19.52 -37.76
N VAL A 90 15.15 19.14 -37.14
CA VAL A 90 14.85 17.76 -36.74
C VAL A 90 14.21 17.01 -37.91
N PRO A 91 14.66 15.78 -38.25
CA PRO A 91 14.02 14.98 -39.29
C PRO A 91 12.54 14.75 -38.98
N GLU A 92 11.66 14.91 -39.96
CA GLU A 92 10.19 14.79 -39.76
C GLU A 92 9.75 13.49 -39.08
N ARG A 93 10.50 12.41 -39.31
CA ARG A 93 10.26 11.08 -38.70
C ARG A 93 10.45 11.06 -37.18
N GLU A 94 11.17 12.01 -36.61
CA GLU A 94 11.45 12.10 -35.17
C GLU A 94 10.44 12.97 -34.41
N LEU A 95 9.67 13.81 -35.12
CA LEU A 95 8.65 14.69 -34.54
C LEU A 95 7.51 13.90 -33.90
N TYR A 96 7.15 14.26 -32.67
CA TYR A 96 5.99 13.69 -31.97
C TYR A 96 4.68 13.94 -32.74
N GLU A 97 4.48 15.16 -33.24
CA GLU A 97 3.24 15.58 -33.90
C GLU A 97 2.90 14.73 -35.13
N LEU A 98 3.91 14.40 -35.93
CA LEU A 98 3.75 13.64 -37.18
C LEU A 98 3.55 12.13 -36.93
N ARG A 99 3.61 11.64 -35.68
CA ARG A 99 3.36 10.23 -35.38
C ARG A 99 1.88 9.85 -35.45
N PRO A 100 1.58 8.61 -35.88
CA PRO A 100 0.23 8.05 -35.84
C PRO A 100 -0.42 8.20 -34.46
N ARG A 101 -1.72 8.50 -34.43
CA ARG A 101 -2.48 8.73 -33.18
C ARG A 101 -2.34 7.60 -32.16
N TRP A 102 -2.20 6.35 -32.61
CA TRP A 102 -2.00 5.19 -31.73
C TRP A 102 -0.63 5.18 -31.04
N GLN A 103 0.44 5.69 -31.67
CA GLN A 103 1.76 5.82 -31.02
C GLN A 103 1.71 6.89 -29.94
N LYS A 104 1.07 8.03 -30.23
CA LYS A 104 0.86 9.11 -29.25
C LYS A 104 0.02 8.65 -28.06
N PHE A 105 -1.06 7.92 -28.32
CA PHE A 105 -1.88 7.29 -27.28
C PHE A 105 -1.08 6.33 -26.38
N LEU A 106 -0.21 5.49 -26.96
CA LEU A 106 0.66 4.61 -26.17
C LEU A 106 1.69 5.38 -25.34
N VAL A 107 2.25 6.48 -25.85
CA VAL A 107 3.12 7.36 -25.05
C VAL A 107 2.35 7.92 -23.86
N ILE A 108 1.16 8.47 -24.07
CA ILE A 108 0.29 9.05 -23.02
C ILE A 108 -0.10 8.00 -21.96
N ILE A 109 -0.32 6.73 -22.35
CA ILE A 109 -0.61 5.65 -21.38
C ILE A 109 0.66 5.10 -20.72
N GLY A 110 1.84 5.28 -21.32
CA GLY A 110 3.12 4.77 -20.81
C GLY A 110 3.40 5.16 -19.37
N GLY A 111 3.19 6.44 -19.00
CA GLY A 111 3.39 6.92 -17.63
C GLY A 111 2.43 6.33 -16.59
N PRO A 112 1.11 6.43 -16.78
CA PRO A 112 0.13 5.76 -15.92
C PRO A 112 0.38 4.26 -15.76
N LEU A 113 0.74 3.56 -16.85
CA LEU A 113 1.02 2.14 -16.84
C LEU A 113 2.27 1.79 -16.02
N MET A 114 3.34 2.59 -16.09
CA MET A 114 4.53 2.38 -15.27
C MET A 114 4.25 2.54 -13.77
N ASN A 115 3.34 3.43 -13.37
CA ASN A 115 2.92 3.54 -11.97
C ASN A 115 2.07 2.34 -11.50
N ILE A 116 1.25 1.75 -12.37
CA ILE A 116 0.56 0.48 -12.07
C ILE A 116 1.57 -0.65 -11.91
N ILE A 117 2.57 -0.73 -12.81
CA ILE A 117 3.66 -1.72 -12.72
C ILE A 117 4.43 -1.54 -11.40
N LEU A 118 4.77 -0.31 -11.00
CA LEU A 118 5.43 -0.01 -9.73
C LEU A 118 4.58 -0.44 -8.52
N ALA A 119 3.28 -0.13 -8.54
CA ALA A 119 2.35 -0.47 -7.47
C ALA A 119 2.17 -1.98 -7.27
N VAL A 120 2.34 -2.79 -8.31
CA VAL A 120 2.37 -4.26 -8.22
C VAL A 120 3.78 -4.77 -7.86
N ALA A 121 4.82 -4.18 -8.43
CA ALA A 121 6.21 -4.60 -8.24
C ALA A 121 6.68 -4.45 -6.79
N ILE A 122 6.36 -3.33 -6.12
CA ILE A 122 6.74 -3.10 -4.72
C ILE A 122 6.26 -4.23 -3.79
N PRO A 123 4.96 -4.52 -3.65
CA PRO A 123 4.49 -5.61 -2.79
C PRO A 123 4.92 -6.99 -3.30
N PHE A 124 5.05 -7.20 -4.61
CA PHE A 124 5.55 -8.46 -5.17
C PHE A 124 6.99 -8.75 -4.74
N PHE A 125 7.90 -7.78 -4.86
CA PHE A 125 9.29 -7.97 -4.44
C PHE A 125 9.45 -8.02 -2.92
N ILE A 126 8.64 -7.28 -2.16
CA ILE A 126 8.59 -7.42 -0.69
C ILE A 126 8.20 -8.86 -0.32
N ALA A 127 7.11 -9.39 -0.91
CA ALA A 127 6.65 -10.76 -0.67
C ALA A 127 7.67 -11.82 -1.14
N LEU A 128 8.42 -11.56 -2.21
CA LEU A 128 9.45 -12.47 -2.74
C LEU A 128 10.69 -12.53 -1.85
N PHE A 129 11.18 -11.40 -1.35
CA PHE A 129 12.44 -11.33 -0.59
C PHE A 129 12.27 -11.50 0.92
N TYR A 130 11.17 -11.01 1.49
CA TYR A 130 10.89 -11.12 2.94
C TYR A 130 9.90 -12.24 3.27
N GLY A 131 9.29 -12.86 2.25
CA GLY A 131 8.17 -13.78 2.42
C GLY A 131 6.87 -13.07 2.75
N VAL A 132 5.76 -13.79 2.63
CA VAL A 132 4.49 -13.43 3.28
C VAL A 132 4.42 -14.22 4.59
N PRO A 133 4.17 -13.58 5.75
CA PRO A 133 3.95 -14.32 7.00
C PRO A 133 2.81 -15.33 6.83
N SER A 134 3.15 -16.61 6.72
CA SER A 134 2.19 -17.67 6.39
C SER A 134 1.13 -17.84 7.49
N ASN A 135 1.57 -17.67 8.74
CA ASN A 135 0.73 -17.62 9.93
C ASN A 135 1.15 -16.37 10.75
N PRO A 136 0.43 -15.23 10.71
CA PRO A 136 0.59 -14.23 11.77
C PRO A 136 0.29 -14.89 13.12
N ALA A 137 1.11 -14.60 14.13
CA ALA A 137 0.92 -15.18 15.45
C ALA A 137 -0.46 -14.79 15.98
N PRO A 138 -1.26 -15.71 16.52
CA PRO A 138 -2.60 -15.41 17.01
C PRO A 138 -2.51 -14.69 18.37
N ILE A 139 -2.12 -13.42 18.32
CA ILE A 139 -2.03 -12.52 19.48
C ILE A 139 -3.39 -11.86 19.66
N VAL A 140 -3.89 -11.87 20.88
CA VAL A 140 -5.14 -11.19 21.27
C VAL A 140 -4.88 -9.69 21.33
N GLY A 141 -5.55 -8.91 20.48
CA GLY A 141 -5.45 -7.44 20.46
C GLY A 141 -6.51 -6.79 21.35
N PHE A 142 -7.75 -7.26 21.26
CA PHE A 142 -8.88 -6.74 22.03
C PHE A 142 -9.70 -7.89 22.63
N VAL A 143 -10.27 -7.67 23.81
CA VAL A 143 -11.19 -8.59 24.50
C VAL A 143 -12.40 -7.76 24.94
N LYS A 144 -13.61 -8.23 24.64
CA LYS A 144 -14.84 -7.52 24.97
C LYS A 144 -15.09 -7.49 26.49
N PRO A 145 -15.24 -6.32 27.12
CA PRO A 145 -15.59 -6.22 28.54
C PRO A 145 -16.92 -6.93 28.85
N GLY A 146 -16.95 -7.67 29.97
CA GLY A 146 -18.08 -8.49 30.40
C GLY A 146 -18.31 -9.78 29.59
N GLY A 147 -17.50 -10.04 28.57
CA GLY A 147 -17.63 -11.16 27.62
C GLY A 147 -17.20 -12.53 28.16
N GLU A 148 -17.48 -13.58 27.38
CA GLU A 148 -17.06 -14.95 27.69
C GLU A 148 -15.54 -15.13 27.59
N ALA A 149 -14.85 -14.42 26.68
CA ALA A 149 -13.39 -14.40 26.62
C ALA A 149 -12.75 -13.75 27.86
N GLU A 150 -13.29 -12.63 28.35
CA GLU A 150 -12.84 -11.99 29.59
C GLU A 150 -13.09 -12.90 30.80
N ARG A 151 -14.27 -13.51 30.89
CA ARG A 151 -14.61 -14.52 31.93
C ARG A 151 -13.73 -15.76 31.86
N ALA A 152 -13.28 -16.14 30.67
CA ALA A 152 -12.30 -17.20 30.47
C ALA A 152 -10.88 -16.80 30.90
N GLY A 153 -10.63 -15.51 31.19
CA GLY A 153 -9.35 -15.00 31.68
C GLY A 153 -8.37 -14.58 30.59
N LEU A 154 -8.80 -14.47 29.33
CA LEU A 154 -8.01 -13.92 28.22
C LEU A 154 -7.75 -12.43 28.42
N LYS A 155 -6.60 -11.95 27.93
CA LYS A 155 -6.18 -10.56 27.98
C LYS A 155 -5.51 -10.14 26.67
N PRO A 156 -5.57 -8.84 26.31
CA PRO A 156 -4.71 -8.28 25.28
C PRO A 156 -3.23 -8.61 25.52
N GLY A 157 -2.51 -8.97 24.46
CA GLY A 157 -1.13 -9.45 24.50
C GLY A 157 -0.96 -10.96 24.70
N ASP A 158 -2.03 -11.72 24.97
CA ASP A 158 -1.97 -13.19 25.01
C ASP A 158 -1.67 -13.76 23.63
N ARG A 159 -0.69 -14.65 23.52
CA ARG A 159 -0.41 -15.40 22.29
C ARG A 159 -1.00 -16.81 22.37
N ILE A 160 -1.92 -17.15 21.47
CA ILE A 160 -2.61 -18.45 21.49
C ILE A 160 -1.70 -19.55 20.91
N VAL A 161 -1.07 -20.34 21.77
CA VAL A 161 -0.16 -21.42 21.34
C VAL A 161 -0.89 -22.73 21.06
N LYS A 162 -2.09 -22.94 21.62
CA LYS A 162 -2.91 -24.13 21.39
C LYS A 162 -4.40 -23.82 21.42
N PHE A 163 -5.19 -24.42 20.52
CA PHE A 163 -6.65 -24.28 20.46
C PHE A 163 -7.31 -25.60 20.03
N ASP A 164 -8.26 -26.12 20.80
CA ASP A 164 -8.94 -27.42 20.57
C ASP A 164 -7.96 -28.58 20.24
N GLY A 165 -6.83 -28.64 20.96
CA GLY A 165 -5.77 -29.62 20.76
C GLY A 165 -4.76 -29.30 19.64
N VAL A 166 -5.02 -28.30 18.80
CA VAL A 166 -4.17 -27.86 17.68
C VAL A 166 -3.05 -26.95 18.18
N GLU A 167 -1.80 -27.28 17.86
CA GLU A 167 -0.63 -26.44 18.18
C GLU A 167 -0.38 -25.38 17.12
N ASN A 168 0.07 -24.20 17.55
CA ASN A 168 0.33 -23.01 16.71
C ASN A 168 -0.78 -22.71 15.67
N PRO A 169 -2.05 -22.58 16.10
CA PRO A 169 -3.16 -22.31 15.20
C PRO A 169 -3.06 -20.92 14.55
N THR A 170 -3.61 -20.77 13.35
CA THR A 170 -3.84 -19.43 12.76
C THR A 170 -5.09 -18.79 13.34
N TRP A 171 -5.15 -17.46 13.35
CA TRP A 171 -6.36 -16.73 13.78
C TRP A 171 -7.62 -17.17 13.02
N ARG A 172 -7.55 -17.17 11.68
CA ARG A 172 -8.60 -17.67 10.78
C ARG A 172 -9.06 -19.10 11.10
N ARG A 173 -8.17 -19.94 11.67
CA ARG A 173 -8.54 -21.29 12.12
C ARG A 173 -9.29 -21.25 13.44
N ILE A 174 -8.84 -20.46 14.41
CA ILE A 174 -9.51 -20.27 15.71
C ILE A 174 -10.97 -19.80 15.48
N GLU A 175 -11.15 -18.78 14.65
CA GLU A 175 -12.48 -18.28 14.25
C GLU A 175 -13.34 -19.37 13.59
N ARG A 176 -12.82 -20.03 12.55
CA ARG A 176 -13.55 -21.08 11.82
C ARG A 176 -13.94 -22.24 12.73
N ASP A 177 -13.03 -22.71 13.58
CA ASP A 177 -13.27 -23.86 14.44
C ASP A 177 -14.24 -23.49 15.60
N ALA A 178 -14.25 -22.24 16.06
CA ALA A 178 -15.24 -21.71 17.00
C ALA A 178 -16.63 -21.49 16.38
N LEU A 179 -16.72 -21.01 15.14
CA LEU A 179 -17.98 -20.83 14.39
C LEU A 179 -18.79 -22.13 14.34
N LEU A 180 -18.11 -23.27 14.22
CA LEU A 180 -18.69 -24.62 14.17
C LEU A 180 -19.06 -25.20 15.54
N MET A 181 -18.68 -24.54 16.64
CA MET A 181 -18.83 -25.05 18.02
C MET A 181 -19.50 -24.05 18.97
N PRO A 182 -20.69 -23.50 18.63
CA PRO A 182 -21.43 -22.61 19.52
C PRO A 182 -21.71 -23.27 20.87
N GLU A 183 -21.54 -22.52 21.95
CA GLU A 183 -21.79 -22.93 23.34
C GLU A 183 -20.93 -24.06 23.91
N LYS A 184 -20.05 -24.69 23.10
CA LYS A 184 -19.12 -25.72 23.55
C LYS A 184 -17.95 -25.07 24.31
N LYS A 185 -17.51 -25.67 25.43
CA LYS A 185 -16.24 -25.29 26.05
C LYS A 185 -15.07 -25.86 25.23
N ILE A 186 -14.19 -24.98 24.79
CA ILE A 186 -13.01 -25.30 23.98
C ILE A 186 -11.75 -25.04 24.82
N PRO A 187 -10.83 -26.00 24.96
CA PRO A 187 -9.56 -25.77 25.65
C PRO A 187 -8.65 -24.88 24.79
N ILE A 188 -8.04 -23.88 25.42
CA ILE A 188 -7.13 -22.93 24.78
C ILE A 188 -5.92 -22.71 25.69
N THR A 189 -4.70 -22.84 25.16
CA THR A 189 -3.46 -22.53 25.89
C THR A 189 -2.90 -21.24 25.34
N VAL A 190 -2.65 -20.27 26.21
CA VAL A 190 -2.04 -18.98 25.86
C VAL A 190 -0.67 -18.82 26.50
N GLU A 191 0.24 -18.18 25.78
CA GLU A 191 1.52 -17.70 26.27
C GLU A 191 1.34 -16.23 26.71
N ARG A 192 1.52 -15.96 28.00
CA ARG A 192 1.48 -14.63 28.62
C ARG A 192 2.75 -14.42 29.43
N GLU A 193 3.53 -13.38 29.12
CA GLU A 193 4.81 -13.08 29.78
C GLU A 193 5.78 -14.29 29.82
N GLY A 194 5.78 -15.11 28.76
CA GLY A 194 6.59 -16.34 28.66
C GLY A 194 6.10 -17.52 29.52
N ARG A 195 4.90 -17.45 30.10
CA ARG A 195 4.25 -18.54 30.83
C ARG A 195 3.08 -19.09 30.02
N LEU A 196 2.97 -20.42 29.98
CA LEU A 196 1.79 -21.10 29.43
C LEU A 196 0.66 -21.13 30.45
N ILE A 197 -0.53 -20.74 30.02
CA ILE A 197 -1.75 -20.69 30.83
C ILE A 197 -2.85 -21.44 30.06
N ASP A 198 -3.37 -22.51 30.65
CA ASP A 198 -4.52 -23.24 30.11
C ASP A 198 -5.83 -22.60 30.57
N LEU A 199 -6.67 -22.22 29.62
CA LEU A 199 -7.98 -21.60 29.80
C LEU A 199 -9.05 -22.40 29.04
N TYR A 200 -10.32 -22.06 29.27
CA TYR A 200 -11.45 -22.63 28.54
C TYR A 200 -12.36 -21.51 28.04
N ILE A 201 -12.49 -21.38 26.73
CA ILE A 201 -13.39 -20.41 26.11
C ILE A 201 -14.69 -21.08 25.66
N LYS A 202 -15.80 -20.34 25.71
CA LYS A 202 -17.12 -20.76 25.24
C LYS A 202 -17.59 -19.77 24.15
N PRO A 203 -17.64 -20.16 22.87
CA PRO A 203 -18.15 -19.27 21.82
C PRO A 203 -19.62 -18.92 22.07
N VAL A 204 -19.95 -17.64 21.94
CA VAL A 204 -21.32 -17.13 22.10
C VAL A 204 -22.13 -17.52 20.87
N LYS A 205 -23.29 -18.13 21.08
CA LYS A 205 -24.19 -18.50 19.98
C LYS A 205 -24.91 -17.26 19.46
N VAL A 206 -24.55 -16.83 18.26
CA VAL A 206 -25.29 -15.83 17.47
C VAL A 206 -26.16 -16.58 16.47
N THR A 207 -27.39 -16.11 16.24
CA THR A 207 -28.30 -16.70 15.25
C THR A 207 -28.81 -15.62 14.31
N GLU A 208 -28.52 -15.79 13.03
CA GLU A 208 -28.83 -14.83 11.96
C GLU A 208 -29.38 -15.59 10.75
N ALA A 209 -30.45 -15.06 10.12
CA ALA A 209 -31.13 -15.69 8.98
C ALA A 209 -31.48 -17.20 9.14
N GLY A 210 -31.68 -17.67 10.39
CA GLY A 210 -31.98 -19.07 10.70
C GLY A 210 -30.75 -19.99 10.82
N GLN A 211 -29.54 -19.46 10.67
CA GLN A 211 -28.29 -20.18 10.93
C GLN A 211 -27.72 -19.76 12.30
N SER A 212 -27.18 -20.71 13.07
CA SER A 212 -26.49 -20.43 14.34
C SER A 212 -24.99 -20.63 14.18
N ALA A 213 -24.19 -19.69 14.69
CA ALA A 213 -22.73 -19.72 14.66
C ALA A 213 -22.14 -19.38 16.04
N GLY A 214 -20.97 -19.94 16.36
CA GLY A 214 -20.20 -19.60 17.55
C GLY A 214 -19.29 -18.40 17.31
N VAL A 215 -19.60 -17.25 17.90
CA VAL A 215 -18.77 -16.04 17.81
C VAL A 215 -17.86 -15.94 19.03
N LEU A 216 -16.60 -15.60 18.80
CA LEU A 216 -15.63 -15.28 19.83
C LEU A 216 -15.66 -13.76 20.06
N ASP A 217 -15.63 -13.33 21.33
CA ASP A 217 -15.71 -11.93 21.72
C ASP A 217 -14.33 -11.34 22.07
N PHE A 218 -13.34 -11.70 21.26
CA PHE A 218 -11.98 -11.16 21.26
C PHE A 218 -11.44 -11.13 19.82
N GLU A 219 -10.54 -10.18 19.54
CA GLU A 219 -10.08 -9.83 18.19
C GLU A 219 -8.54 -9.90 18.08
N PRO A 220 -7.98 -10.09 16.87
CA PRO A 220 -6.54 -10.21 16.71
C PRO A 220 -5.85 -8.86 16.91
N ASP A 221 -4.61 -8.89 17.38
CA ASP A 221 -3.70 -7.76 17.20
C ASP A 221 -3.35 -7.66 15.71
N LEU A 222 -4.00 -6.74 15.01
CA LEU A 222 -3.78 -6.45 13.58
C LEU A 222 -2.51 -5.63 13.33
N GLY A 223 -1.74 -5.32 14.38
CA GLY A 223 -0.57 -4.44 14.29
C GLY A 223 -0.94 -3.00 14.64
N SER A 224 -0.95 -2.72 15.94
CA SER A 224 -0.73 -1.38 16.51
C SER A 224 -1.58 -0.22 15.96
N GLU A 225 -2.84 -0.17 16.37
CA GLU A 225 -3.40 1.01 17.05
C GLU A 225 -4.65 0.57 17.83
N PRO A 226 -4.87 1.03 19.08
CA PRO A 226 -6.13 0.78 19.77
C PRO A 226 -7.26 1.45 18.98
N VAL A 227 -8.39 0.78 18.77
CA VAL A 227 -9.56 1.36 18.09
C VAL A 227 -10.17 2.44 19.00
N VAL A 228 -9.69 3.67 18.86
CA VAL A 228 -10.21 4.83 19.58
C VAL A 228 -11.47 5.33 18.90
N VAL A 229 -12.60 5.30 19.61
CA VAL A 229 -13.86 5.86 19.13
C VAL A 229 -13.77 7.38 19.13
N GLY A 230 -13.33 7.97 18.00
CA GLY A 230 -13.05 9.40 17.90
C GLY A 230 -14.29 10.30 17.97
N ARG A 231 -15.46 9.83 17.50
CA ARG A 231 -16.74 10.53 17.61
C ARG A 231 -17.89 9.54 17.52
N ILE A 232 -18.86 9.68 18.41
CA ILE A 232 -20.14 8.96 18.37
C ILE A 232 -21.24 9.95 17.96
N ASP A 233 -22.14 9.55 17.08
CA ASP A 233 -23.37 10.33 16.81
C ASP A 233 -24.39 10.08 17.93
N PRO A 234 -24.89 11.11 18.64
CA PRO A 234 -25.82 10.95 19.76
C PRO A 234 -27.13 10.22 19.42
N THR A 235 -27.50 10.15 18.14
CA THR A 235 -28.75 9.51 17.68
C THR A 235 -28.59 8.04 17.32
N MET A 236 -27.34 7.55 17.21
CA MET A 236 -27.07 6.15 16.84
C MET A 236 -27.10 5.20 18.04
N PRO A 237 -27.44 3.91 17.85
CA PRO A 237 -27.40 2.91 18.93
C PRO A 237 -26.05 2.81 19.66
N ALA A 238 -24.94 3.14 18.97
CA ALA A 238 -23.60 3.21 19.55
C ALA A 238 -23.43 4.29 20.64
N ALA A 239 -24.29 5.32 20.70
CA ALA A 239 -24.31 6.27 21.81
C ALA A 239 -25.03 5.74 23.06
N GLN A 240 -25.78 4.63 22.91
CA GLN A 240 -26.60 4.03 23.95
C GLN A 240 -25.97 2.75 24.53
N SER A 241 -24.87 2.27 23.93
CA SER A 241 -24.18 1.03 24.32
C SER A 241 -23.16 1.19 25.45
N GLY A 242 -22.84 2.42 25.86
CA GLY A 242 -21.73 2.74 26.78
C GLY A 242 -20.39 2.84 26.05
#